data_AF-A0AA40D9T4-F1
#
_entry.id   AF-A0AA40D9T4-F1
#
_cell.length_a   1.000
_cell.length_b   1.000
_cell.length_c   1.000
_cell.angle_alpha   90.00
_cell.angle_beta   90.00
_cell.angle_gamma   90.00
#
_symmetry.space_group_name_H-M   'P 1'
#
loop_
_entity.id
_entity.type
_entity.pdbx_description
1 polymer ?
#
loop_
_entity_poly.entity_id
_entity_poly.type
_entity_poly.pdbx_seq_one_letter_code
_entity_poly.pdbx_strand_id
1 'polypeptide(L)'
;MTAAQVLLGVMPTVLAVMGPSTEEMSMLANVARRPLLALMLAAGSPSVYFSRAFEYHDPAQILHDHPSRLPQWRPSTWYSKLSISLAEYIIAMAAITNIATLNWELGIKAICTLWTNRIFGPTIWALLGLVVHIFGTIGLRLRVCGWRGPKEEVLEAARRKEESVNAVEVRGAFHIRKTLGSAGEWMTGIPRRFLSFLKTEPIPSASAGFEVRIVTFQESKLFLVAAWVGSMTAILHIIFGTLIFASTVFVGVEDALSIVGRYMASVSVCRIILMYELAGLRESFASVVPLGSRDTKLREVSTLTPNLSCDSGDNQMVKRRVRATVVSSQV
;
A
#
# COMPACT_ATOMS: atom_id res chain seq x y z
N MET A 1 -4.11 38.26 11.93
CA MET A 1 -5.16 37.37 11.38
C MET A 1 -4.80 36.84 9.99
N THR A 2 -4.36 37.68 9.05
CA THR A 2 -3.97 37.25 7.69
C THR A 2 -2.92 36.13 7.66
N ALA A 3 -1.88 36.22 8.50
CA ALA A 3 -0.86 35.17 8.59
C ALA A 3 -1.42 33.79 9.01
N ALA A 4 -2.42 33.75 9.91
CA ALA A 4 -3.07 32.51 10.33
C ALA A 4 -3.83 31.85 9.18
N GLN A 5 -4.53 32.66 8.36
CA GLN A 5 -5.27 32.16 7.19
C GLN A 5 -4.34 31.62 6.11
N VAL A 6 -3.22 32.30 5.87
CA VAL A 6 -2.19 31.81 4.93
C VAL A 6 -1.63 30.47 5.41
N LEU A 7 -1.28 30.37 6.70
CA LEU A 7 -0.76 29.15 7.30
C LEU A 7 -1.77 27.99 7.18
N LEU A 8 -3.02 28.22 7.55
CA LEU A 8 -4.09 27.21 7.46
C LEU A 8 -4.39 26.84 6.00
N GLY A 9 -4.40 27.79 5.07
CA GLY A 9 -4.62 27.51 3.64
C GLY A 9 -3.51 26.66 3.00
N VAL A 10 -2.27 26.83 3.44
CA VAL A 10 -1.12 26.04 2.96
C VAL A 10 -1.04 24.67 3.66
N MET A 11 -1.65 24.49 4.84
CA MET A 11 -1.60 23.25 5.62
C MET A 11 -1.93 21.98 4.81
N PRO A 12 -3.00 21.89 4.00
CA PRO A 12 -3.30 20.67 3.23
C PRO A 12 -2.18 20.23 2.31
N THR A 13 -1.43 21.17 1.73
CA THR A 13 -0.27 20.86 0.88
C THR A 13 0.94 20.39 1.70
N VAL A 14 1.19 21.00 2.86
CA VAL A 14 2.23 20.56 3.80
C VAL A 14 1.95 19.13 4.27
N LEU A 15 0.70 18.87 4.67
CA LEU A 15 0.27 17.54 5.06
C LEU A 15 0.36 16.55 3.91
N ALA A 16 0.01 16.93 2.67
CA ALA A 16 0.14 16.06 1.51
C ALA A 16 1.60 15.62 1.29
N VAL A 17 2.58 16.52 1.40
CA VAL A 17 4.00 16.16 1.27
C VAL A 17 4.45 15.18 2.35
N MET A 18 3.96 15.36 3.59
CA MET A 18 4.25 14.48 4.72
C MET A 18 3.39 13.21 4.74
N GLY A 19 2.32 13.17 3.97
CA GLY A 19 1.31 12.13 4.04
C GLY A 19 1.77 10.80 3.48
N PRO A 20 1.11 9.70 3.88
CA PRO A 20 1.33 8.41 3.26
C PRO A 20 0.81 8.44 1.82
N SER A 21 1.49 7.73 0.92
CA SER A 21 0.98 7.50 -0.42
C SER A 21 -0.16 6.48 -0.43
N THR A 22 -1.03 6.60 -1.43
CA THR A 22 -2.12 5.64 -1.64
C THR A 22 -1.59 4.23 -1.90
N GLU A 23 -0.44 4.12 -2.57
CA GLU A 23 0.22 2.84 -2.84
C GLU A 23 0.74 2.20 -1.54
N GLU A 24 1.44 2.94 -0.68
CA GLU A 24 1.90 2.45 0.63
C GLU A 24 0.75 1.97 1.52
N MET A 25 -0.31 2.76 1.64
CA MET A 25 -1.51 2.35 2.40
C MET A 25 -2.18 1.11 1.81
N SER A 26 -2.29 1.07 0.48
CA SER A 26 -2.89 -0.07 -0.19
C SER A 26 -2.06 -1.34 -0.03
N MET A 27 -0.73 -1.24 0.07
CA MET A 27 0.15 -2.37 0.35
C MET A 27 -0.05 -2.90 1.77
N LEU A 28 -0.20 -2.01 2.75
CA LEU A 28 -0.53 -2.42 4.11
C LEU A 28 -1.88 -3.17 4.15
N ALA A 29 -2.90 -2.64 3.48
CA ALA A 29 -4.24 -3.24 3.45
C ALA A 29 -4.27 -4.59 2.71
N ASN A 30 -3.71 -4.66 1.50
CA ASN A 30 -3.84 -5.82 0.61
C ASN A 30 -2.71 -6.85 0.77
N VAL A 31 -1.46 -6.39 0.90
CA VAL A 31 -0.27 -7.27 0.91
C VAL A 31 0.06 -7.73 2.32
N ALA A 32 0.13 -6.81 3.29
CA ALA A 32 0.31 -7.17 4.70
C ALA A 32 -0.93 -7.82 5.33
N ARG A 33 -2.08 -7.74 4.66
CA ARG A 33 -3.37 -8.24 5.14
C ARG A 33 -3.77 -7.62 6.49
N ARG A 34 -3.56 -6.31 6.63
CA ARG A 34 -3.97 -5.51 7.81
C ARG A 34 -4.89 -4.34 7.43
N PRO A 35 -6.07 -4.61 6.83
CA PRO A 35 -6.98 -3.55 6.38
C PRO A 35 -7.53 -2.66 7.49
N LEU A 36 -7.73 -3.15 8.73
CA LEU A 36 -8.27 -2.30 9.81
C LEU A 36 -7.20 -1.31 10.28
N LEU A 37 -5.94 -1.76 10.43
CA LEU A 37 -4.86 -0.84 10.74
C LEU A 37 -4.70 0.22 9.64
N ALA A 38 -4.68 -0.20 8.37
CA ALA A 38 -4.57 0.74 7.24
C ALA A 38 -5.72 1.77 7.24
N LEU A 39 -6.96 1.32 7.51
CA LEU A 39 -8.12 2.21 7.63
C LEU A 39 -7.95 3.21 8.78
N MET A 40 -7.46 2.76 9.94
CA MET A 40 -7.23 3.60 11.10
C MET A 40 -6.12 4.62 10.87
N LEU A 41 -5.02 4.21 10.23
CA LEU A 41 -3.95 5.14 9.85
C LEU A 41 -4.43 6.15 8.81
N ALA A 42 -5.33 5.77 7.90
CA ALA A 42 -5.91 6.68 6.92
C ALA A 42 -6.88 7.68 7.58
N ALA A 43 -7.66 7.24 8.57
CA ALA A 43 -8.54 8.11 9.35
C ALA A 43 -7.75 9.05 10.28
N GLY A 44 -6.61 8.59 10.84
CA GLY A 44 -5.73 9.37 11.70
C GLY A 44 -4.76 10.28 10.94
N SER A 45 -4.70 10.17 9.62
CA SER A 45 -3.84 10.96 8.75
C SER A 45 -4.67 11.52 7.59
N PRO A 46 -5.33 12.69 7.76
CA PRO A 46 -6.11 13.34 6.71
C PRO A 46 -5.17 14.00 5.68
N SER A 47 -4.31 13.19 5.08
CA SER A 47 -3.30 13.59 4.13
C SER A 47 -3.16 12.51 3.07
N VAL A 48 -2.91 12.96 1.84
CA VAL A 48 -2.70 12.09 0.70
C VAL A 48 -1.49 12.63 -0.04
N TYR A 49 -0.45 11.82 -0.14
CA TYR A 49 0.72 12.19 -0.95
C TYR A 49 0.34 12.35 -2.41
N PHE A 50 0.75 13.47 -3.00
CA PHE A 50 0.50 13.78 -4.40
C PHE A 50 1.55 13.11 -5.27
N SER A 51 1.33 11.84 -5.64
CA SER A 51 2.06 11.24 -6.76
C SER A 51 1.54 11.82 -8.08
N ARG A 52 2.39 11.79 -9.12
CA ARG A 52 1.98 12.23 -10.45
C ARG A 52 0.75 11.44 -10.89
N ALA A 53 -0.32 12.15 -11.26
CA ALA A 53 -1.53 11.51 -11.74
C ALA A 53 -1.19 10.62 -12.96
N PHE A 54 -1.69 9.40 -12.97
CA PHE A 54 -1.44 8.37 -14.00
C PHE A 54 -0.03 7.77 -14.03
N GLU A 55 0.85 8.13 -13.08
CA GLU A 55 2.10 7.40 -12.87
C GLU A 55 1.86 6.32 -11.81
N TYR A 56 1.97 5.06 -12.24
CA TYR A 56 1.76 3.90 -11.40
C TYR A 56 3.11 3.24 -11.13
N HIS A 57 3.51 3.15 -9.85
CA HIS A 57 4.75 2.43 -9.53
C HIS A 57 4.48 0.93 -9.59
N ASP A 58 5.50 0.21 -10.03
CA ASP A 58 5.49 -1.24 -9.92
C ASP A 58 5.46 -1.62 -8.43
N PRO A 59 4.41 -2.30 -7.93
CA PRO A 59 4.29 -2.70 -6.53
C PRO A 59 5.46 -3.59 -6.06
N ALA A 60 6.12 -4.29 -6.98
CA ALA A 60 7.31 -5.07 -6.66
C ALA A 60 8.49 -4.17 -6.26
N GLN A 61 8.64 -2.99 -6.87
CA GLN A 61 9.73 -2.07 -6.54
C GLN A 61 9.61 -1.51 -5.11
N ILE A 62 8.39 -1.28 -4.62
CA ILE A 62 8.16 -0.82 -3.25
C ILE A 62 8.52 -1.92 -2.22
N LEU A 63 8.47 -3.20 -2.62
CA LEU A 63 8.85 -4.36 -1.79
C LEU A 63 10.30 -4.80 -1.97
N HIS A 64 10.98 -4.35 -3.03
CA HIS A 64 12.34 -4.74 -3.31
C HIS A 64 13.25 -4.25 -2.18
N ASP A 65 13.91 -5.20 -1.51
CA ASP A 65 14.84 -4.85 -0.46
C ASP A 65 16.14 -4.31 -1.07
N HIS A 66 16.73 -3.30 -0.44
CA HIS A 66 17.97 -2.70 -0.91
C HIS A 66 19.13 -3.29 -0.10
N PRO A 67 20.22 -3.78 -0.71
CA PRO A 67 21.28 -4.49 0.00
C PRO A 67 21.99 -3.64 1.07
N SER A 68 21.90 -2.31 0.98
CA SER A 68 22.46 -1.37 1.96
C SER A 68 21.49 -0.95 3.06
N ARG A 69 20.29 -1.54 3.12
CA ARG A 69 19.27 -1.21 4.12
C ARG A 69 19.58 -1.91 5.43
N LEU A 70 19.39 -1.23 6.54
CA LEU A 70 19.56 -1.84 7.85
C LEU A 70 18.46 -2.89 8.08
N PRO A 71 18.82 -4.10 8.53
CA PRO A 71 17.82 -5.10 8.85
C PRO A 71 16.99 -4.64 10.05
N GLN A 72 15.68 -4.76 9.93
CA GLN A 72 14.71 -4.53 10.96
C GLN A 72 14.72 -5.67 11.97
N TRP A 73 14.53 -5.30 13.24
CA TRP A 73 14.37 -6.28 14.29
C TRP A 73 13.00 -6.97 14.18
N ARG A 74 13.00 -8.31 14.19
CA ARG A 74 11.82 -9.15 13.99
C ARG A 74 11.42 -9.89 15.27
N PRO A 75 10.23 -9.61 15.85
CA PRO A 75 9.77 -10.32 17.04
C PRO A 75 9.43 -11.79 16.70
N SER A 76 9.98 -12.73 17.48
CA SER A 76 9.69 -14.17 17.36
C SER A 76 8.58 -14.63 18.30
N THR A 77 8.62 -14.19 19.56
CA THR A 77 7.67 -14.55 20.62
C THR A 77 6.29 -13.95 20.38
N TRP A 78 5.23 -14.74 20.67
CA TRP A 78 3.84 -14.33 20.44
C TRP A 78 3.44 -13.10 21.27
N TYR A 79 3.91 -12.99 22.53
CA TYR A 79 3.65 -11.83 23.38
C TYR A 79 4.20 -10.54 22.76
N SER A 80 5.45 -10.55 22.26
CA SER A 80 6.06 -9.38 21.61
C SER A 80 5.29 -8.97 20.36
N LYS A 81 4.83 -9.93 19.56
CA LYS A 81 3.98 -9.67 18.37
C LYS A 81 2.68 -8.99 18.77
N LEU A 82 2.00 -9.51 19.78
CA LEU A 82 0.75 -8.95 20.27
C LEU A 82 0.94 -7.56 20.88
N SER A 83 1.98 -7.35 21.68
CA SER A 83 2.26 -6.05 22.31
C SER A 83 2.53 -4.96 21.29
N ILE A 84 3.30 -5.26 20.23
CA ILE A 84 3.57 -4.30 19.15
C ILE A 84 2.26 -3.97 18.42
N SER A 85 1.50 -4.99 18.02
CA SER A 85 0.22 -4.76 17.35
C SER A 85 -0.73 -3.92 18.23
N LEU A 86 -0.82 -4.22 19.53
CA LEU A 86 -1.67 -3.48 20.46
C LEU A 86 -1.21 -2.01 20.57
N ALA A 87 0.09 -1.77 20.66
CA ALA A 87 0.65 -0.43 20.68
C ALA A 87 0.32 0.35 19.40
N GLU A 88 0.44 -0.27 18.21
CA GLU A 88 0.08 0.35 16.94
C GLU A 88 -1.40 0.77 16.91
N TYR A 89 -2.32 -0.09 17.35
CA TYR A 89 -3.75 0.24 17.40
C TYR A 89 -4.06 1.35 18.40
N ILE A 90 -3.45 1.32 19.59
CA ILE A 90 -3.65 2.36 20.61
C ILE A 90 -3.16 3.72 20.07
N ILE A 91 -1.96 3.75 19.48
CA ILE A 91 -1.38 4.97 18.92
C ILE A 91 -2.20 5.46 17.72
N ALA A 92 -2.66 4.55 16.84
CA ALA A 92 -3.53 4.91 15.72
C ALA A 92 -4.90 5.45 16.18
N MET A 93 -5.52 4.84 17.21
CA MET A 93 -6.74 5.37 17.84
C MET A 93 -6.52 6.78 18.42
N ALA A 94 -5.39 7.00 19.09
CA ALA A 94 -5.04 8.30 19.63
C ALA A 94 -4.89 9.35 18.52
N ALA A 95 -4.26 8.99 17.39
CA ALA A 95 -4.16 9.86 16.22
C ALA A 95 -5.54 10.21 15.64
N ILE A 96 -6.43 9.22 15.46
CA ILE A 96 -7.82 9.46 15.01
C ILE A 96 -8.56 10.39 15.97
N THR A 97 -8.45 10.15 17.28
CA THR A 97 -9.10 10.98 18.30
C THR A 97 -8.58 12.42 18.25
N ASN A 98 -7.28 12.61 18.04
CA ASN A 98 -6.70 13.95 17.86
C ASN A 98 -7.26 14.65 16.59
N ILE A 99 -7.35 13.94 15.46
CA ILE A 99 -7.95 14.50 14.23
C ILE A 99 -9.44 14.83 14.41
N ALA A 100 -10.20 13.94 15.05
CA ALA A 100 -11.63 14.15 15.29
C ALA A 100 -11.86 15.35 16.22
N THR A 101 -11.07 15.48 17.29
CA THR A 101 -11.15 16.62 18.20
C THR A 101 -10.73 17.92 17.50
N LEU A 102 -9.66 17.94 16.72
CA LEU A 102 -9.26 19.12 15.93
C LEU A 102 -10.36 19.58 14.96
N ASN A 103 -10.94 18.65 14.21
CA ASN A 103 -12.02 18.95 13.27
C ASN A 103 -13.24 19.55 13.99
N TRP A 104 -13.59 18.99 15.16
CA TRP A 104 -14.68 19.49 15.99
C TRP A 104 -14.38 20.88 16.57
N GLU A 105 -13.16 21.09 17.10
CA GLU A 105 -12.74 22.37 17.66
C GLU A 105 -12.73 23.47 16.60
N LEU A 106 -12.18 23.20 15.42
CA LEU A 106 -12.22 24.13 14.29
C LEU A 106 -13.64 24.47 13.85
N GLY A 107 -14.53 23.47 13.83
CA GLY A 107 -15.93 23.66 13.45
C GLY A 107 -16.72 24.58 14.39
N ILE A 108 -16.40 24.58 15.68
CA ILE A 108 -17.12 25.38 16.70
C ILE A 108 -16.43 26.73 16.96
N LYS A 109 -15.09 26.75 16.95
CA LYS A 109 -14.31 27.93 17.34
C LYS A 109 -14.02 28.88 16.17
N ALA A 110 -14.11 28.41 14.93
CA ALA A 110 -13.87 29.21 13.74
C ALA A 110 -15.11 29.29 12.84
N ILE A 111 -15.25 30.39 12.12
CA ILE A 111 -16.30 30.56 11.10
C ILE A 111 -15.66 30.32 9.73
N CYS A 112 -16.28 29.49 8.90
CA CYS A 112 -15.88 29.30 7.51
C CYS A 112 -16.69 30.23 6.61
N THR A 113 -16.03 31.13 5.86
CA THR A 113 -16.73 32.08 4.97
C THR A 113 -17.42 31.39 3.78
N LEU A 114 -16.90 30.25 3.32
CA LEU A 114 -17.54 29.43 2.28
C LEU A 114 -18.88 28.84 2.72
N TRP A 115 -18.95 28.35 3.96
CA TRP A 115 -20.15 27.73 4.54
C TRP A 115 -20.40 28.29 5.95
N THR A 116 -20.95 29.49 5.99
CA THR A 116 -21.20 30.23 7.25
C THR A 116 -22.18 29.52 8.20
N ASN A 117 -23.02 28.61 7.70
CA ASN A 117 -24.03 27.90 8.50
C ASN A 117 -23.66 26.43 8.82
N ARG A 118 -22.43 25.97 8.53
CA ARG A 118 -22.05 24.56 8.72
C ARG A 118 -20.72 24.43 9.47
N ILE A 119 -20.72 23.59 10.51
CA ILE A 119 -19.55 23.32 11.37
C ILE A 119 -18.68 22.14 10.91
N PHE A 120 -19.11 21.37 9.90
CA PHE A 120 -18.49 20.09 9.53
C PHE A 120 -17.53 20.16 8.35
N GLY A 121 -17.12 21.36 7.90
CA GLY A 121 -16.22 21.53 6.76
C GLY A 121 -14.90 20.74 6.89
N PRO A 122 -14.13 20.93 7.98
CA PRO A 122 -12.91 20.16 8.24
C PRO A 122 -13.14 18.64 8.31
N THR A 123 -14.27 18.22 8.90
CA THR A 123 -14.66 16.81 8.97
C THR A 123 -14.90 16.20 7.59
N ILE A 124 -15.61 16.89 6.70
CA ILE A 124 -15.82 16.42 5.32
C ILE A 124 -14.48 16.30 4.58
N TRP A 125 -13.59 17.27 4.77
CA TRP A 125 -12.25 17.21 4.19
C TRP A 125 -11.48 15.97 4.67
N ALA A 126 -11.45 15.68 5.98
CA ALA A 126 -10.81 14.50 6.52
C ALA A 126 -11.42 13.18 5.98
N LEU A 127 -12.76 13.11 5.86
CA LEU A 127 -13.45 11.96 5.28
C LEU A 127 -13.13 11.77 3.80
N LEU A 128 -12.97 12.86 3.05
CA LEU A 128 -12.58 12.79 1.64
C LEU A 128 -11.19 12.16 1.48
N GLY A 129 -10.26 12.43 2.40
CA GLY A 129 -8.95 11.78 2.44
C GLY A 129 -9.05 10.25 2.62
N LEU A 130 -9.96 9.79 3.48
CA LEU A 130 -10.23 8.36 3.66
C LEU A 130 -10.72 7.70 2.35
N VAL A 131 -11.61 8.38 1.63
CA VAL A 131 -12.14 7.90 0.33
C VAL A 131 -11.01 7.71 -0.69
N VAL A 132 -10.03 8.63 -0.72
CA VAL A 132 -8.86 8.51 -1.62
C VAL A 132 -8.08 7.22 -1.35
N HIS A 133 -7.80 6.92 -0.07
CA HIS A 133 -7.09 5.69 0.31
C HIS A 133 -7.89 4.42 0.04
N ILE A 134 -9.23 4.47 0.12
CA ILE A 134 -10.11 3.36 -0.27
C ILE A 134 -9.98 3.09 -1.78
N PHE A 135 -10.05 4.12 -2.62
CA PHE A 135 -9.86 3.95 -4.07
C PHE A 135 -8.47 3.45 -4.41
N GLY A 136 -7.43 3.95 -3.74
CA GLY A 136 -6.06 3.44 -3.87
C GLY A 136 -5.97 1.95 -3.53
N THR A 137 -6.63 1.53 -2.45
CA THR A 137 -6.71 0.13 -2.03
C THR A 137 -7.43 -0.75 -3.04
N ILE A 138 -8.56 -0.29 -3.60
CA ILE A 138 -9.29 -0.98 -4.65
C ILE A 138 -8.42 -1.09 -5.92
N GLY A 139 -7.77 0.00 -6.33
CA GLY A 139 -6.87 0.04 -7.47
C GLY A 139 -5.74 -0.98 -7.34
N LEU A 140 -4.98 -0.96 -6.23
CA LEU A 140 -3.91 -1.93 -6.01
C LEU A 140 -4.44 -3.36 -6.03
N ARG A 141 -5.60 -3.62 -5.44
CA ARG A 141 -6.17 -4.97 -5.37
C ARG A 141 -6.54 -5.54 -6.74
N LEU A 142 -6.87 -4.68 -7.71
CA LEU A 142 -7.15 -5.09 -9.08
C LEU A 142 -5.88 -5.47 -9.85
N ARG A 143 -4.69 -5.00 -9.43
CA ARG A 143 -3.40 -5.33 -10.04
C ARG A 143 -2.56 -6.34 -9.23
N VAL A 144 -2.78 -6.45 -7.92
CA VAL A 144 -1.97 -7.28 -7.00
C VAL A 144 -2.85 -8.07 -6.04
N CYS A 145 -2.56 -9.37 -5.94
CA CYS A 145 -3.00 -10.20 -4.83
C CYS A 145 -1.80 -10.58 -3.96
N GLY A 146 -1.80 -10.10 -2.71
CA GLY A 146 -0.81 -10.49 -1.69
C GLY A 146 -1.27 -11.71 -0.88
N TRP A 147 -0.34 -12.62 -0.64
CA TRP A 147 -0.50 -13.74 0.27
C TRP A 147 0.55 -13.62 1.38
N ARG A 148 0.06 -13.50 2.61
CA ARG A 148 0.87 -13.49 3.82
C ARG A 148 0.40 -14.60 4.74
N GLY A 149 1.34 -15.39 5.25
CA GLY A 149 1.08 -16.49 6.17
C GLY A 149 2.38 -17.06 6.73
N PRO A 150 2.29 -18.08 7.61
CA PRO A 150 3.44 -18.87 8.04
C PRO A 150 4.17 -19.44 6.83
N LYS A 151 5.51 -19.53 6.92
CA LYS A 151 6.37 -19.99 5.83
C LYS A 151 5.91 -21.32 5.20
N GLU A 152 5.53 -22.29 6.02
CA GLU A 152 5.09 -23.61 5.57
C GLU A 152 3.80 -23.52 4.73
N GLU A 153 2.79 -22.80 5.23
CA GLU A 153 1.53 -22.60 4.51
C GLU A 153 1.73 -21.86 3.18
N VAL A 154 2.61 -20.87 3.15
CA VAL A 154 2.91 -20.09 1.93
C VAL A 154 3.64 -20.96 0.90
N LEU A 155 4.56 -21.81 1.33
CA LEU A 155 5.27 -22.76 0.47
C LEU A 155 4.34 -23.84 -0.09
N GLU A 156 3.41 -24.36 0.72
CA GLU A 156 2.39 -25.32 0.27
C GLU A 156 1.40 -24.68 -0.71
N ALA A 157 0.95 -23.46 -0.43
CA ALA A 157 0.07 -22.72 -1.33
C ALA A 157 0.75 -22.41 -2.66
N ALA A 158 2.05 -22.09 -2.64
CA ALA A 158 2.85 -21.89 -3.85
C ALA A 158 2.94 -23.19 -4.67
N ARG A 159 3.27 -24.32 -4.03
CA ARG A 159 3.34 -25.64 -4.70
C ARG A 159 2.01 -26.05 -5.33
N ARG A 160 0.90 -25.94 -4.59
CA ARG A 160 -0.44 -26.26 -5.15
C ARG A 160 -0.78 -25.40 -6.35
N LYS A 161 -0.38 -24.13 -6.33
CA LYS A 161 -0.66 -23.20 -7.43
C LYS A 161 0.18 -23.53 -8.66
N GLU A 162 1.46 -23.85 -8.48
CA GLU A 162 2.35 -24.33 -9.54
C GLU A 162 1.82 -25.62 -10.18
N GLU A 163 1.41 -26.60 -9.38
CA GLU A 163 0.75 -27.83 -9.85
C GLU A 163 -0.54 -27.54 -10.63
N SER A 164 -1.35 -26.58 -10.17
CA SER A 164 -2.59 -26.20 -10.86
C SER A 164 -2.34 -25.50 -12.20
N VAL A 165 -1.30 -24.67 -12.28
CA VAL A 165 -0.91 -23.98 -13.52
C VAL A 165 -0.42 -25.02 -14.53
N ASN A 166 0.44 -25.94 -14.10
CA ASN A 166 0.93 -27.03 -14.94
C ASN A 166 -0.21 -27.96 -15.40
N ALA A 167 -1.19 -28.26 -14.54
CA ALA A 167 -2.35 -29.07 -14.90
C ALA A 167 -3.29 -28.38 -15.90
N VAL A 168 -3.43 -27.05 -15.80
CA VAL A 168 -4.21 -26.23 -16.76
C VAL A 168 -3.47 -26.10 -18.09
N GLU A 169 -2.14 -26.00 -18.07
CA GLU A 169 -1.30 -26.00 -19.29
C GLU A 169 -1.44 -27.32 -20.07
N VAL A 170 -1.47 -28.46 -19.36
CA VAL A 170 -1.67 -29.79 -19.96
C VAL A 170 -3.10 -29.99 -20.49
N ARG A 171 -4.11 -29.30 -19.94
CA ARG A 171 -5.53 -29.50 -20.29
C ARG A 171 -6.05 -28.55 -21.40
N GLY A 172 -5.20 -27.67 -21.93
CA GLY A 172 -5.54 -26.79 -23.05
C GLY A 172 -6.32 -25.52 -22.65
N ALA A 173 -5.91 -24.40 -23.25
CA ALA A 173 -6.26 -23.03 -22.92
C ALA A 173 -7.73 -22.59 -23.16
N PHE A 174 -8.70 -23.52 -23.22
CA PHE A 174 -10.07 -23.20 -23.63
C PHE A 174 -11.02 -22.77 -22.47
N HIS A 175 -10.59 -22.84 -21.20
CA HIS A 175 -11.47 -22.54 -20.06
C HIS A 175 -11.12 -21.31 -19.23
N ILE A 176 -9.95 -20.70 -19.42
CA ILE A 176 -9.49 -19.56 -18.60
C ILE A 176 -10.29 -18.28 -18.90
N ARG A 177 -10.96 -18.20 -20.07
CA ARG A 177 -11.75 -17.02 -20.46
C ARG A 177 -13.09 -16.90 -19.73
N LYS A 178 -13.57 -17.95 -19.05
CA LYS A 178 -14.92 -17.98 -18.45
C LYS A 178 -14.97 -17.58 -16.98
N THR A 179 -13.83 -17.38 -16.32
CA THR A 179 -13.74 -16.86 -14.94
C THR A 179 -13.63 -15.34 -14.89
N LEU A 180 -14.33 -14.66 -15.81
CA LEU A 180 -14.88 -13.34 -15.51
C LEU A 180 -16.11 -13.58 -14.64
N GLY A 181 -15.89 -14.04 -13.40
CA GLY A 181 -16.93 -14.30 -12.44
C GLY A 181 -17.80 -13.04 -12.34
N SER A 182 -19.09 -13.21 -12.61
CA SER A 182 -20.10 -12.17 -12.43
C SER A 182 -19.80 -11.41 -11.14
N ALA A 183 -19.94 -10.08 -11.13
CA ALA A 183 -19.70 -9.27 -9.92
C ALA A 183 -20.38 -9.87 -8.67
N GLY A 184 -21.49 -10.62 -8.86
CA GLY A 184 -22.13 -11.46 -7.84
C GLY A 184 -21.23 -12.53 -7.19
N GLU A 185 -20.43 -13.29 -7.94
CA GLU A 185 -19.51 -14.31 -7.39
C GLU A 185 -18.33 -13.67 -6.65
N TRP A 186 -17.88 -12.49 -7.08
CA TRP A 186 -16.89 -11.71 -6.34
C TRP A 186 -17.45 -11.21 -5.00
N MET A 187 -18.73 -10.79 -4.98
CA MET A 187 -19.41 -10.30 -3.78
C MET A 187 -19.67 -11.41 -2.75
N THR A 188 -20.08 -12.61 -3.18
CA THR A 188 -20.33 -13.74 -2.26
C THR A 188 -19.07 -14.25 -1.57
N GLY A 189 -17.89 -13.98 -2.13
CA GLY A 189 -16.59 -14.30 -1.53
C GLY A 189 -16.07 -13.29 -0.50
N ILE A 190 -16.69 -12.10 -0.37
CA ILE A 190 -16.26 -11.03 0.55
C ILE A 190 -16.17 -11.49 2.02
N PRO A 191 -17.19 -12.15 2.62
CA PRO A 191 -17.15 -12.47 4.05
C PRO A 191 -16.06 -13.49 4.40
N ARG A 192 -15.83 -14.50 3.56
CA ARG A 192 -14.74 -15.48 3.76
C ARG A 192 -13.35 -14.82 3.69
N ARG A 193 -13.19 -13.85 2.80
CA ARG A 193 -11.96 -13.05 2.68
C ARG A 193 -11.77 -12.14 3.90
N PHE A 194 -12.84 -11.52 4.39
CA PHE A 194 -12.79 -10.70 5.58
C PHE A 194 -12.38 -11.51 6.83
N LEU A 195 -12.94 -12.72 7.00
CA LEU A 195 -12.49 -13.66 8.04
C LEU A 195 -11.01 -14.02 7.91
N SER A 196 -10.50 -14.17 6.67
CA SER A 196 -9.08 -14.47 6.46
C SER A 196 -8.17 -13.30 6.86
N PHE A 197 -8.63 -12.06 6.71
CA PHE A 197 -7.90 -10.87 7.16
C PHE A 197 -7.89 -10.75 8.67
N LEU A 198 -9.02 -11.00 9.33
CA LEU A 198 -9.14 -10.96 10.80
C LEU A 198 -8.13 -11.89 11.51
N LYS A 199 -7.74 -13.01 10.89
CA LYS A 199 -6.73 -13.92 11.44
C LYS A 199 -5.31 -13.34 11.40
N THR A 200 -4.98 -12.55 10.39
CA THR A 200 -3.63 -11.98 10.20
C THR A 200 -3.49 -10.56 10.73
N GLU A 201 -4.60 -9.89 11.00
CA GLU A 201 -4.69 -8.53 11.53
C GLU A 201 -3.85 -8.27 12.81
N PRO A 202 -3.88 -9.14 13.85
CA PRO A 202 -3.17 -8.88 15.11
C PRO A 202 -1.66 -9.16 15.02
N ILE A 203 -1.14 -9.54 13.85
CA ILE A 203 0.25 -9.96 13.67
C ILE A 203 0.99 -8.85 12.89
N PRO A 204 1.94 -8.13 13.50
CA PRO A 204 2.66 -7.05 12.84
C PRO A 204 3.49 -7.57 11.68
N SER A 205 3.66 -6.77 10.63
CA SER A 205 4.32 -7.19 9.38
C SER A 205 5.77 -7.62 9.59
N ALA A 206 6.44 -7.06 10.58
CA ALA A 206 7.81 -7.42 10.96
C ALA A 206 7.97 -8.78 11.65
N SER A 207 6.88 -9.51 11.93
CA SER A 207 6.90 -10.79 12.65
C SER A 207 7.82 -11.83 12.00
N ALA A 208 8.65 -12.51 12.80
CA ALA A 208 9.46 -13.62 12.33
C ALA A 208 8.59 -14.86 12.04
N GLY A 209 8.98 -15.62 11.00
CA GLY A 209 8.30 -16.86 10.56
C GLY A 209 7.19 -16.66 9.52
N PHE A 210 6.92 -15.41 9.12
CA PHE A 210 5.96 -15.08 8.07
C PHE A 210 6.68 -14.73 6.77
N GLU A 211 6.14 -15.23 5.66
CA GLU A 211 6.60 -14.89 4.31
C GLU A 211 5.46 -14.24 3.52
N VAL A 212 5.84 -13.35 2.61
CA VAL A 212 4.94 -12.62 1.74
C VAL A 212 5.26 -12.97 0.30
N ARG A 213 4.24 -13.37 -0.46
CA ARG A 213 4.30 -13.52 -1.91
C ARG A 213 3.27 -12.62 -2.56
N ILE A 214 3.66 -11.97 -3.65
CA ILE A 214 2.74 -11.16 -4.44
C ILE A 214 2.53 -11.79 -5.79
N VAL A 215 1.31 -11.68 -6.27
CA VAL A 215 0.93 -12.09 -7.62
C VAL A 215 0.44 -10.85 -8.34
N THR A 216 1.09 -10.52 -9.44
CA THR A 216 0.75 -9.37 -10.28
C THR A 216 -0.12 -9.82 -11.45
N PHE A 217 -1.12 -9.00 -11.79
CA PHE A 217 -2.02 -9.22 -12.91
C PHE A 217 -1.88 -8.10 -13.94
N GLN A 218 -2.23 -8.39 -15.19
CA GLN A 218 -2.36 -7.37 -16.23
C GLN A 218 -3.45 -6.35 -15.87
N GLU A 219 -3.20 -5.08 -16.20
CA GLU A 219 -4.07 -3.97 -15.87
C GLU A 219 -5.45 -4.13 -16.54
N SER A 220 -6.51 -4.04 -15.74
CA SER A 220 -7.88 -4.12 -16.22
C SER A 220 -8.47 -2.74 -16.49
N LYS A 221 -9.52 -2.65 -17.32
CA LYS A 221 -10.27 -1.39 -17.51
C LYS A 221 -10.81 -0.84 -16.18
N LEU A 222 -11.21 -1.72 -15.26
CA LEU A 222 -11.66 -1.34 -13.91
C LEU A 222 -10.54 -0.72 -13.08
N PHE A 223 -9.31 -1.22 -13.22
CA PHE A 223 -8.13 -0.60 -12.60
C PHE A 223 -7.94 0.83 -13.11
N LEU A 224 -7.98 1.05 -14.42
CA LEU A 224 -7.82 2.38 -15.01
C LEU A 224 -8.89 3.37 -14.50
N VAL A 225 -10.15 2.94 -14.42
CA VAL A 225 -11.25 3.77 -13.88
C VAL A 225 -11.05 4.07 -12.40
N ALA A 226 -10.77 3.04 -11.57
CA ALA A 226 -10.55 3.23 -10.14
C ALA A 226 -9.37 4.15 -9.85
N ALA A 227 -8.30 4.01 -10.63
CA ALA A 227 -7.11 4.85 -10.51
C ALA A 227 -7.38 6.30 -10.97
N TRP A 228 -8.11 6.50 -12.07
CA TRP A 228 -8.53 7.84 -12.51
C TRP A 228 -9.41 8.52 -11.45
N VAL A 229 -10.41 7.83 -10.90
CA VAL A 229 -11.26 8.35 -9.82
C VAL A 229 -10.43 8.68 -8.58
N GLY A 230 -9.51 7.79 -8.19
CA GLY A 230 -8.61 8.00 -7.05
C GLY A 230 -7.74 9.26 -7.21
N SER A 231 -7.13 9.45 -8.38
CA SER A 231 -6.32 10.64 -8.68
C SER A 231 -7.14 11.92 -8.69
N MET A 232 -8.32 11.92 -9.31
CA MET A 232 -9.22 13.08 -9.30
C MET A 232 -9.67 13.43 -7.87
N THR A 233 -10.00 12.41 -7.07
CA THR A 233 -10.39 12.60 -5.67
C THR A 233 -9.24 13.16 -4.84
N ALA A 234 -7.99 12.73 -5.08
CA ALA A 234 -6.81 13.28 -4.41
C ALA A 234 -6.59 14.77 -4.73
N ILE A 235 -6.73 15.17 -6.01
CA ILE A 235 -6.67 16.58 -6.43
C ILE A 235 -7.78 17.38 -5.73
N LEU A 236 -9.01 16.90 -5.77
CA LEU A 236 -10.15 17.54 -5.13
C LEU A 236 -9.97 17.64 -3.62
N HIS A 237 -9.39 16.63 -2.96
CA HIS A 237 -9.10 16.64 -1.53
C HIS A 237 -8.16 17.78 -1.13
N ILE A 238 -7.08 18.00 -1.90
CA ILE A 238 -6.12 19.07 -1.63
C ILE A 238 -6.77 20.44 -1.88
N ILE A 239 -7.42 20.63 -3.03
CA ILE A 239 -8.09 21.90 -3.37
C ILE A 239 -9.18 22.23 -2.35
N PHE A 240 -10.04 21.26 -2.03
CA PHE A 240 -11.11 21.44 -1.06
C PHE A 240 -10.57 21.76 0.33
N GLY A 241 -9.52 21.06 0.77
CA GLY A 241 -8.84 21.37 2.02
C GLY A 241 -8.35 22.81 2.04
N THR A 242 -7.61 23.23 1.00
CA THR A 242 -7.05 24.59 0.93
C THR A 242 -8.16 25.63 0.97
N LEU A 243 -9.27 25.41 0.25
CA LEU A 243 -10.42 26.30 0.27
C LEU A 243 -11.06 26.40 1.66
N ILE A 244 -11.32 25.27 2.33
CA ILE A 244 -11.94 25.24 3.65
C ILE A 244 -11.05 25.95 4.68
N PHE A 245 -9.76 25.62 4.75
CA PHE A 245 -8.84 26.17 5.74
C PHE A 245 -8.39 27.61 5.44
N ALA A 246 -8.30 28.02 4.17
CA ALA A 246 -8.10 29.44 3.85
C ALA A 246 -9.30 30.30 4.23
N SER A 247 -10.51 29.70 4.21
CA SER A 247 -11.78 30.37 4.51
C SER A 247 -12.12 30.38 6.00
N THR A 248 -11.34 29.75 6.87
CA THR A 248 -11.53 29.86 8.33
C THR A 248 -11.02 31.20 8.83
N VAL A 249 -11.92 31.99 9.41
CA VAL A 249 -11.65 33.29 10.03
C VAL A 249 -11.70 33.20 11.56
N PHE A 250 -11.23 34.25 12.24
CA PHE A 250 -11.20 34.37 13.71
C PHE A 250 -10.26 33.39 14.45
N VAL A 251 -9.27 32.84 13.75
CA VAL A 251 -8.21 32.03 14.37
C VAL A 251 -6.96 32.90 14.59
N GLY A 252 -6.43 32.91 15.82
CA GLY A 252 -5.16 33.53 16.16
C GLY A 252 -3.98 32.82 15.48
N VAL A 253 -2.84 33.50 15.32
CA VAL A 253 -1.65 32.87 14.70
C VAL A 253 -1.09 31.76 15.59
N GLU A 254 -1.08 31.97 16.91
CA GLU A 254 -0.64 30.96 17.88
C GLU A 254 -1.56 29.73 17.87
N ASP A 255 -2.87 29.94 17.85
CA ASP A 255 -3.86 28.86 17.72
C ASP A 255 -3.69 28.11 16.40
N ALA A 256 -3.50 28.82 15.28
CA ALA A 256 -3.28 28.21 13.98
C ALA A 256 -2.02 27.34 13.96
N LEU A 257 -0.92 27.81 14.55
CA LEU A 257 0.32 27.03 14.69
C LEU A 257 0.09 25.75 15.52
N SER A 258 -0.64 25.86 16.63
CA SER A 258 -1.00 24.71 17.45
C SER A 258 -1.84 23.69 16.69
N ILE A 259 -2.84 24.15 15.92
CA ILE A 259 -3.71 23.31 15.10
C ILE A 259 -2.89 22.58 14.02
N VAL A 260 -2.09 23.32 13.25
CA VAL A 260 -1.24 22.76 12.19
C VAL A 260 -0.24 21.76 12.78
N GLY A 261 0.41 22.11 13.90
CA GLY A 261 1.34 21.23 14.59
C GLY A 261 0.70 19.91 15.04
N ARG A 262 -0.53 19.97 15.57
CA ARG A 262 -1.28 18.76 15.97
C ARG A 262 -1.67 17.90 14.75
N TYR A 263 -2.06 18.50 13.62
CA TYR A 263 -2.29 17.74 12.38
C TYR A 263 -1.00 17.07 11.89
N MET A 264 0.10 17.81 11.84
CA MET A 264 1.40 17.28 11.42
C MET A 264 1.87 16.16 12.34
N ALA A 265 1.66 16.27 13.65
CA ALA A 265 2.00 15.23 14.62
C ALA A 265 1.22 13.93 14.35
N SER A 266 -0.10 14.01 14.16
CA SER A 266 -0.92 12.84 13.81
C SER A 266 -0.47 12.19 12.51
N VAL A 267 -0.25 12.98 11.44
CA VAL A 267 0.24 12.46 10.14
C VAL A 267 1.61 11.79 10.31
N SER A 268 2.52 12.41 11.07
CA SER A 268 3.87 11.88 11.30
C SER A 268 3.84 10.57 12.06
N VAL A 269 3.04 10.48 13.12
CA VAL A 269 2.86 9.24 13.90
C VAL A 269 2.29 8.12 13.04
N CYS A 270 1.23 8.41 12.27
CA CYS A 270 0.67 7.42 11.33
C CYS A 270 1.70 6.98 10.28
N ARG A 271 2.53 7.90 9.79
CA ARG A 271 3.61 7.59 8.84
C ARG A 271 4.70 6.72 9.47
N ILE A 272 5.08 6.97 10.73
CA ILE A 272 6.06 6.14 11.45
C ILE A 272 5.56 4.70 11.55
N ILE A 273 4.30 4.50 11.94
CA ILE A 273 3.70 3.16 12.01
C ILE A 273 3.67 2.50 10.62
N LEU A 274 3.23 3.24 9.60
CA LEU A 274 3.18 2.72 8.23
C LEU A 274 4.58 2.31 7.73
N MET A 275 5.60 3.14 7.98
CA MET A 275 6.98 2.83 7.59
C MET A 275 7.54 1.62 8.34
N TYR A 276 7.22 1.48 9.63
CA TYR A 276 7.58 0.29 10.40
C TYR A 276 6.99 -0.99 9.80
N GLU A 277 5.72 -0.96 9.42
CA GLU A 277 5.04 -2.11 8.81
C GLU A 277 5.54 -2.43 7.40
N LEU A 278 5.77 -1.40 6.57
CA LEU A 278 6.31 -1.57 5.23
C LEU A 278 7.76 -2.08 5.24
N ALA A 279 8.56 -1.66 6.21
CA ALA A 279 9.89 -2.22 6.39
C ALA A 279 9.81 -3.73 6.70
N GLY A 280 8.87 -4.15 7.56
CA GLY A 280 8.72 -5.56 7.90
C GLY A 280 8.19 -6.40 6.74
N LEU A 281 7.34 -5.80 5.91
CA LEU A 281 6.86 -6.37 4.65
C LEU A 281 8.00 -6.62 3.65
N ARG A 282 8.92 -5.66 3.50
CA ARG A 282 10.08 -5.77 2.59
C ARG A 282 11.00 -6.94 2.98
N GLU A 283 11.28 -7.10 4.27
CA GLU A 283 12.11 -8.23 4.74
C GLU A 283 11.41 -9.58 4.68
N SER A 284 10.09 -9.58 4.74
CA SER A 284 9.29 -10.80 4.63
C SER A 284 8.99 -11.16 3.18
N PHE A 285 9.39 -10.32 2.23
CA PHE A 285 9.09 -10.48 0.82
C PHE A 285 9.94 -11.60 0.20
N ALA A 286 9.29 -12.65 -0.29
CA ALA A 286 9.98 -13.83 -0.82
C ALA A 286 10.07 -13.84 -2.36
N SER A 287 8.99 -13.51 -3.07
CA SER A 287 8.96 -13.54 -4.54
C SER A 287 7.74 -12.84 -5.15
N VAL A 288 7.92 -12.36 -6.39
CA VAL A 288 6.85 -11.95 -7.31
C VAL A 288 6.52 -13.12 -8.24
N VAL A 289 5.24 -13.46 -8.39
CA VAL A 289 4.78 -14.40 -9.43
C VAL A 289 3.94 -13.62 -10.45
N PRO A 290 4.45 -13.32 -11.65
CA PRO A 290 3.68 -12.64 -12.69
C PRO A 290 2.67 -13.62 -13.31
N LEU A 291 1.37 -13.27 -13.27
CA LEU A 291 0.32 -13.97 -14.03
C LEU A 291 0.03 -13.17 -15.31
N GLY A 292 0.95 -13.23 -16.27
CA GLY A 292 0.84 -12.62 -17.59
C GLY A 292 0.77 -13.67 -18.69
N SER A 293 -0.19 -13.51 -19.61
CA SER A 293 -0.42 -14.42 -20.74
C SER A 293 0.80 -14.53 -21.66
N ARG A 294 1.20 -15.77 -21.96
CA ARG A 294 2.14 -16.20 -23.00
C ARG A 294 3.56 -15.62 -22.93
N ASP A 295 4.42 -16.34 -22.22
CA ASP A 295 5.78 -16.53 -22.73
C ASP A 295 5.78 -17.62 -23.81
N THR A 296 5.25 -17.25 -24.97
CA THR A 296 5.75 -17.72 -26.27
C THR A 296 7.17 -17.22 -26.57
N LYS A 297 7.88 -16.58 -25.62
CA LYS A 297 9.26 -16.11 -25.77
C LYS A 297 10.31 -16.81 -24.89
N LEU A 298 9.92 -17.59 -23.88
CA LEU A 298 10.87 -18.48 -23.18
C LEU A 298 11.16 -19.79 -23.95
N ARG A 299 10.46 -20.03 -25.07
CA ARG A 299 10.78 -21.12 -25.99
C ARG A 299 11.76 -20.76 -27.11
N GLU A 300 12.06 -19.47 -27.32
CA GLU A 300 13.04 -19.04 -28.33
C GLU A 300 14.47 -18.97 -27.80
N VAL A 301 14.66 -18.80 -26.48
CA VAL A 301 16.00 -18.84 -25.86
C VAL A 301 16.47 -20.28 -25.59
N SER A 302 15.55 -21.24 -25.56
CA SER A 302 15.88 -22.68 -25.35
C SER A 302 16.09 -23.46 -26.66
N THR A 303 15.89 -22.84 -27.83
CA THR A 303 16.06 -23.50 -29.15
C THR A 303 17.22 -22.95 -29.99
N LEU A 304 18.04 -22.05 -29.44
CA LEU A 304 19.24 -21.52 -30.10
C LEU A 304 20.53 -22.10 -29.47
N THR A 305 20.58 -23.42 -29.34
CA THR A 305 21.84 -24.18 -29.27
C THR A 305 21.65 -25.50 -30.01
N PRO A 306 21.87 -25.54 -31.34
CA PRO A 306 22.20 -26.80 -31.97
C PRO A 306 23.69 -27.09 -31.76
N ASN A 307 23.97 -28.27 -31.23
CA ASN A 307 25.21 -29.02 -31.41
C ASN A 307 26.52 -28.39 -30.91
N LEU A 308 27.00 -28.87 -29.76
CA LEU A 308 28.39 -29.29 -29.67
C LEU A 308 28.53 -30.47 -28.68
N SER A 309 28.88 -31.58 -29.30
CA SER A 309 29.51 -32.80 -28.82
C SER A 309 30.27 -32.75 -27.50
N CYS A 310 30.23 -33.90 -26.82
CA CYS A 310 31.23 -34.48 -25.92
C CYS A 310 32.48 -33.62 -25.67
N ASP A 311 32.76 -33.27 -24.42
CA ASP A 311 33.95 -33.83 -23.79
C ASP A 311 33.89 -33.76 -22.26
N SER A 312 34.62 -34.70 -21.67
CA SER A 312 34.85 -34.97 -20.26
C SER A 312 35.63 -33.85 -19.56
N GLY A 313 35.31 -33.58 -18.29
CA GLY A 313 36.25 -33.00 -17.32
C GLY A 313 36.04 -31.52 -16.94
N ASP A 314 36.36 -31.24 -15.67
CA ASP A 314 36.62 -29.94 -15.05
C ASP A 314 35.45 -29.07 -14.51
N ASN A 315 35.05 -29.46 -13.30
CA ASN A 315 34.01 -28.88 -12.46
C ASN A 315 34.49 -27.68 -11.60
N GLN A 316 35.39 -26.81 -12.08
CA GLN A 316 35.88 -25.67 -11.25
C GLN A 316 36.03 -24.30 -11.93
N MET A 317 35.86 -24.16 -13.25
CA MET A 317 36.00 -22.85 -13.91
C MET A 317 34.68 -22.09 -14.19
N VAL A 318 33.52 -22.73 -14.07
CA VAL A 318 32.21 -22.09 -14.37
C VAL A 318 31.82 -21.01 -13.33
N LYS A 319 32.32 -21.09 -12.09
CA LYS A 319 32.01 -20.12 -11.03
C LYS A 319 32.70 -18.74 -11.20
N ARG A 320 33.69 -18.59 -12.08
CA ARG A 320 34.38 -17.30 -12.30
C ARG A 320 33.90 -16.52 -13.54
N ARG A 321 33.27 -17.15 -14.53
CA ARG A 321 32.82 -16.44 -15.75
C ARG A 321 31.46 -15.73 -15.62
N VAL A 322 30.60 -16.17 -14.71
CA VAL A 322 29.29 -15.51 -14.45
C VAL A 322 29.46 -14.15 -13.75
N ARG A 323 30.64 -13.87 -13.17
CA ARG A 323 30.92 -12.61 -12.48
C ARG A 323 31.45 -11.49 -13.38
N ALA A 324 31.74 -11.76 -14.66
CA ALA A 324 32.33 -10.78 -15.59
C ALA A 324 31.32 -10.18 -16.60
N THR A 325 30.14 -10.77 -16.79
CA THR A 325 29.18 -10.31 -17.81
C THR A 325 28.11 -9.35 -17.27
N VAL A 326 28.01 -9.16 -15.96
CA VAL A 326 27.03 -8.23 -15.33
C VAL A 326 27.56 -6.78 -15.25
N VAL A 327 28.83 -6.53 -15.58
CA VAL A 327 29.45 -5.18 -15.47
C VAL A 327 29.41 -4.39 -16.80
N SER A 328 28.90 -4.95 -17.90
CA SER A 328 28.93 -4.27 -19.22
C SER A 328 27.56 -3.81 -19.76
N SER A 329 26.51 -3.76 -18.93
CA SER A 329 25.17 -3.32 -19.36
C SER A 329 24.69 -2.03 -18.66
N GLN A 330 25.60 -1.26 -18.07
CA GLN A 330 25.33 0.10 -17.62
C GLN A 330 26.46 1.03 -18.08
N VAL A 331 26.48 1.32 -19.37
CA VAL A 331 26.86 2.61 -19.96
C VAL A 331 25.91 2.85 -21.12
#